data_AF-A0A0J8RVQ3-F1
#
_entry.id   AF-A0A0J8RVQ3-F1
#
_cell.length_a   1.000
_cell.length_b   1.000
_cell.length_c   1.000
_cell.angle_alpha   90.00
_cell.angle_beta   90.00
_cell.angle_gamma   90.00
#
_symmetry.space_group_name_H-M   'P 1'
#
loop_
_entity.id
_entity.type
_entity.pdbx_description
1 polymer ?
#
loop_
_entity_poly.entity_id
_entity_poly.type
_entity_poly.pdbx_seq_one_letter_code
_entity_poly.pdbx_strand_id
1 'polypeptide(L)'
;MEQIGKKLQEQYETLSLRTRYKQYLDPSVDETKKFCISLRRNAKDERVLFHYNGHGVPLPTPSGEIWVFNKTYTQYIPVSLYDLQSWLAGPSLFVFDVSHAGHIVSNFHKFVEKHEKENVEARRKDANAPIQNYKSLAMWRPPDEIKVPGRLQDRRSPLGELNWIFTAITDTIAWNTLPRALFKKLFRQDLMVAALFRNFLLSERIMRTHECRPISSPELPETHTHPLWQSWDLAVEMVLSQLPALLEHEEGKRHYEYQHSSFFSEQLTAFEVYLSSGPTESNPPDQLPIVLQVLLSQAHRLRALILLSKFLDLGPWAVHLALSIGIFPYVVKLLQSAAQELKPVMVFIWARIMAVDHTVQNDLLKDNGIHYFITILNPSIGIPVGNEYPQGQNVCLSPELIEFCLHHLMDVENPLLRQWCCLCISMLWNNFAEAKWMGIRCSAPARLCELTMDPVPEVRAAMLHALTSFIGIPDLTDQVAQVEEYLATAIVPMGNDGSALVRETSGLLIHFCEKISDSL
;
A
#
# COMPACT_ATOMS: atom_id res chain seq x y z
N MET A 1 3.96 -27.39 29.97
CA MET A 1 4.74 -26.33 29.30
C MET A 1 4.80 -26.49 27.79
N GLU A 2 5.17 -27.66 27.25
CA GLU A 2 5.28 -27.86 25.79
C GLU A 2 4.00 -27.57 25.00
N GLN A 3 2.84 -28.02 25.49
CA GLN A 3 1.55 -27.73 24.85
C GLN A 3 1.23 -26.23 24.81
N ILE A 4 1.55 -25.49 25.87
CA ILE A 4 1.35 -24.03 25.96
C ILE A 4 2.26 -23.34 24.94
N GLY A 5 3.54 -23.72 24.89
CA GLY A 5 4.50 -23.18 23.91
C GLY A 5 4.05 -23.43 22.47
N LYS A 6 3.63 -24.66 22.16
CA LYS A 6 3.12 -25.02 20.84
C LYS A 6 1.88 -24.21 20.47
N LYS A 7 0.92 -24.07 21.39
CA LYS A 7 -0.29 -23.27 21.16
C LYS A 7 0.01 -21.78 20.95
N LEU A 8 0.97 -21.23 21.70
CA LEU A 8 1.40 -19.85 21.51
C LEU A 8 2.07 -19.65 20.15
N GLN A 9 2.90 -20.60 19.71
CA GLN A 9 3.48 -20.56 18.37
C GLN A 9 2.40 -20.63 17.29
N GLU A 10 1.45 -21.57 17.38
CA GLU A 10 0.30 -21.68 16.46
C GLU A 10 -0.47 -20.35 16.35
N GLN A 11 -0.65 -19.63 17.46
CA GLN A 11 -1.30 -18.32 17.48
C GLN A 11 -0.51 -17.26 16.70
N TYR A 12 0.80 -17.16 16.90
CA TYR A 12 1.63 -16.21 16.12
C TYR A 12 1.70 -16.57 14.64
N GLU A 13 1.71 -17.87 14.31
CA GLU A 13 1.66 -18.36 12.93
C GLU A 13 0.40 -17.89 12.19
N THR A 14 -0.72 -17.69 12.90
CA THR A 14 -1.93 -17.08 12.30
C THR A 14 -1.72 -15.63 11.83
N LEU A 15 -0.77 -14.90 12.44
CA LEU A 15 -0.44 -13.52 12.09
C LEU A 15 0.58 -13.45 10.94
N SER A 16 1.53 -14.39 10.90
CA SER A 16 2.50 -14.53 9.81
C SER A 16 3.01 -15.96 9.66
N LEU A 17 2.72 -16.58 8.52
CA LEU A 17 3.22 -17.91 8.14
C LEU A 17 4.68 -17.88 7.64
N ARG A 18 5.22 -16.70 7.32
CA ARG A 18 6.58 -16.56 6.76
C ARG A 18 7.65 -16.44 7.84
N THR A 19 7.26 -16.05 9.05
CA THR A 19 8.18 -15.83 10.16
C THR A 19 8.67 -17.16 10.72
N ARG A 20 9.96 -17.25 11.07
CA ARG A 20 10.53 -18.43 11.71
C ARG A 20 10.35 -18.35 13.21
N TYR A 21 9.71 -19.34 13.80
CA TYR A 21 9.45 -19.40 15.24
C TYR A 21 10.42 -20.32 15.95
N LYS A 22 10.82 -19.93 17.16
CA LYS A 22 11.61 -20.75 18.09
C LYS A 22 11.08 -20.55 19.50
N GLN A 23 10.69 -21.63 20.14
CA GLN A 23 10.25 -21.64 21.53
C GLN A 23 11.39 -22.06 22.47
N TYR A 24 11.45 -21.43 23.63
CA TYR A 24 12.30 -21.83 24.75
C TYR A 24 11.43 -21.81 26.00
N LEU A 25 11.33 -22.96 26.66
CA LEU A 25 10.49 -23.16 27.83
C LEU A 25 11.41 -23.14 29.05
N ASP A 26 11.10 -22.25 29.99
CA ASP A 26 11.82 -22.09 31.26
C ASP A 26 13.36 -21.99 31.11
N PRO A 27 13.89 -21.11 30.23
CA PRO A 27 15.31 -21.10 29.92
C PRO A 27 16.17 -20.64 31.10
N SER A 28 17.43 -21.09 31.14
CA SER A 28 18.46 -20.49 31.97
C SER A 28 19.01 -19.18 31.38
N VAL A 29 19.75 -18.39 32.16
CA VAL A 29 20.41 -17.16 31.67
C VAL A 29 21.35 -17.46 30.49
N ASP A 30 22.17 -18.50 30.60
CA ASP A 30 23.11 -18.91 29.54
C ASP A 30 22.37 -19.27 28.24
N GLU A 31 21.25 -19.97 28.36
CA GLU A 31 20.41 -20.36 27.23
C GLU A 31 19.72 -19.15 26.61
N THR A 32 19.17 -18.26 27.44
CA THR A 32 18.55 -17.01 27.02
C THR A 32 19.52 -16.14 26.22
N LYS A 33 20.76 -15.98 26.72
CA LYS A 33 21.82 -15.25 26.03
C LYS A 33 22.18 -15.88 24.68
N LYS A 34 22.46 -17.19 24.67
CA LYS A 34 22.80 -17.92 23.43
C LYS A 34 21.67 -17.82 22.41
N PHE A 35 20.43 -17.91 22.86
CA PHE A 35 19.24 -17.80 22.04
C PHE A 35 19.12 -16.42 21.38
N CYS A 36 19.17 -15.35 22.18
CA CYS A 36 19.05 -13.99 21.70
C CYS A 36 20.13 -13.64 20.65
N ILE A 37 21.39 -13.99 20.95
CA ILE A 37 22.52 -13.76 20.04
C ILE A 37 22.37 -14.58 18.75
N SER A 38 21.93 -15.84 18.86
CA SER A 38 21.70 -16.70 17.69
C SER A 38 20.57 -16.16 16.81
N LEU A 39 19.46 -15.69 17.40
CA LEU A 39 18.37 -15.07 16.66
C LEU A 39 18.81 -13.82 15.90
N ARG A 40 19.49 -12.89 16.57
CA ARG A 40 20.02 -11.67 15.92
C ARG A 40 20.97 -12.05 14.78
N ARG A 41 21.92 -12.95 15.01
CA ARG A 41 22.86 -13.38 13.97
C ARG A 41 22.16 -13.93 12.73
N ASN A 42 21.07 -14.68 12.91
CA ASN A 42 20.31 -15.25 11.80
C ASN A 42 19.43 -14.21 11.09
N ALA A 43 18.82 -13.28 11.85
CA ALA A 43 17.97 -12.23 11.31
C ALA A 43 18.74 -11.12 10.60
N LYS A 44 20.03 -10.92 10.94
CA LYS A 44 20.85 -9.81 10.43
C LYS A 44 20.16 -8.46 10.68
N ASP A 45 19.73 -7.79 9.62
CA ASP A 45 19.04 -6.51 9.64
C ASP A 45 17.50 -6.64 9.71
N GLU A 46 16.96 -7.86 9.67
CA GLU A 46 15.53 -8.11 9.85
C GLU A 46 15.11 -7.96 11.32
N ARG A 47 13.80 -7.75 11.51
CA ARG A 47 13.22 -7.56 12.84
C ARG A 47 13.14 -8.88 13.60
N VAL A 48 13.58 -8.87 14.86
CA VAL A 48 13.39 -10.00 15.80
C VAL A 48 12.22 -9.70 16.74
N LEU A 49 11.24 -10.59 16.80
CA LEU A 49 10.17 -10.58 17.81
C LEU A 49 10.60 -11.40 19.03
N PHE A 50 10.59 -10.79 20.21
CA PHE A 50 10.87 -11.44 21.49
C PHE A 50 9.63 -11.37 22.39
N HIS A 51 8.98 -12.52 22.60
CA HIS A 51 7.87 -12.64 23.54
C HIS A 51 8.40 -13.22 24.87
N TYR A 52 8.19 -12.51 25.96
CA TYR A 52 8.48 -12.95 27.32
C TYR A 52 7.19 -13.13 28.10
N ASN A 53 6.97 -14.34 28.61
CA ASN A 53 5.87 -14.65 29.53
C ASN A 53 6.46 -14.91 30.93
N GLY A 54 6.14 -14.04 31.88
CA GLY A 54 6.75 -14.03 33.22
C GLY A 54 5.83 -14.51 34.33
N HIS A 55 4.74 -15.24 34.04
CA HIS A 55 3.75 -15.61 35.07
C HIS A 55 4.26 -16.59 36.15
N GLY A 56 5.30 -17.38 35.85
CA GLY A 56 5.87 -18.37 36.76
C GLY A 56 7.07 -17.89 37.59
N VAL A 57 7.41 -16.60 37.52
CA VAL A 57 8.61 -16.01 38.12
C VAL A 57 8.26 -14.73 38.90
N PRO A 58 9.18 -14.19 39.73
CA PRO A 58 8.94 -12.94 40.44
C PRO A 58 8.64 -11.76 39.50
N LEU A 59 8.04 -10.72 40.07
CA LEU A 59 7.70 -9.51 39.34
C LEU A 59 8.98 -8.79 38.83
N PRO A 60 8.93 -8.16 37.65
CA PRO A 60 10.03 -7.33 37.16
C PRO A 60 10.38 -6.24 38.17
N THR A 61 11.68 -6.02 38.37
CA THR A 61 12.16 -5.07 39.38
C THR A 61 12.02 -3.63 38.88
N PRO A 62 11.84 -2.63 39.78
CA PRO A 62 11.87 -1.21 39.40
C PRO A 62 13.18 -0.76 38.76
N SER A 63 14.26 -1.54 38.90
CA SER A 63 15.57 -1.33 38.28
C SER A 63 15.65 -1.83 36.83
N GLY A 64 14.61 -2.51 36.34
CA GLY A 64 14.57 -3.02 34.97
C GLY A 64 15.25 -4.37 34.80
N GLU A 65 14.87 -5.35 35.63
CA GLU A 65 15.28 -6.75 35.50
C GLU A 65 14.07 -7.64 35.26
N ILE A 66 14.24 -8.64 34.40
CA ILE A 66 13.30 -9.75 34.21
C ILE A 66 13.88 -11.02 34.83
N TRP A 67 13.04 -12.01 35.09
CA TRP A 67 13.47 -13.23 35.79
C TRP A 67 13.43 -14.44 34.88
N VAL A 68 14.46 -15.29 34.99
CA VAL A 68 14.55 -16.61 34.35
C VAL A 68 14.99 -17.65 35.38
N PHE A 69 15.08 -18.92 35.01
CA PHE A 69 15.52 -19.98 35.93
C PHE A 69 17.04 -20.15 35.94
N ASN A 70 17.57 -20.85 36.94
CA ASN A 70 18.87 -21.50 36.83
C ASN A 70 18.71 -22.88 36.16
N LYS A 71 19.83 -23.53 35.80
CA LYS A 71 19.82 -24.83 35.09
C LYS A 71 19.11 -25.96 35.84
N THR A 72 19.00 -25.86 37.17
CA THR A 72 18.37 -26.86 38.03
C THR A 72 16.94 -26.49 38.43
N TYR A 73 16.40 -25.37 37.94
CA TYR A 73 15.07 -24.86 38.27
C TYR A 73 14.81 -24.65 39.78
N THR A 74 15.86 -24.34 40.55
CA THR A 74 15.78 -24.14 42.01
C THR A 74 15.77 -22.67 42.41
N GLN A 75 16.26 -21.78 41.55
CA GLN A 75 16.38 -20.35 41.83
C GLN A 75 15.97 -19.53 40.62
N TYR A 76 15.37 -18.37 40.89
CA TYR A 76 15.14 -17.33 39.91
C TYR A 76 16.40 -16.46 39.78
N ILE A 77 16.86 -16.27 38.56
CA ILE A 77 18.05 -15.49 38.24
C ILE A 77 17.61 -14.22 37.49
N PRO A 78 18.04 -13.03 37.94
CA PRO A 78 17.69 -11.79 37.27
C PRO A 78 18.49 -11.64 35.97
N VAL A 79 17.83 -11.13 34.94
CA VAL A 79 18.42 -10.72 33.66
C VAL A 79 18.11 -9.24 33.48
N SER A 80 19.16 -8.43 33.37
CA SER A 80 18.99 -7.00 33.17
C SER A 80 18.46 -6.72 31.76
N LEU A 81 17.60 -5.69 31.63
CA LEU A 81 17.16 -5.23 30.31
C LEU A 81 18.32 -4.72 29.46
N TYR A 82 19.37 -4.21 30.11
CA TYR A 82 20.60 -3.80 29.45
C TYR A 82 21.24 -4.97 28.68
N ASP A 83 21.44 -6.10 29.36
CA ASP A 83 22.02 -7.29 28.73
C ASP A 83 21.11 -7.84 27.63
N LEU A 84 19.80 -7.88 27.87
CA LEU A 84 18.83 -8.34 26.87
C LEU A 84 18.87 -7.49 25.59
N GLN A 85 18.95 -6.16 25.71
CA GLN A 85 19.11 -5.22 24.60
C GLN A 85 20.42 -5.47 23.85
N SER A 86 21.52 -5.68 24.57
CA SER A 86 22.83 -6.03 24.00
C SER A 86 22.78 -7.35 23.20
N TRP A 87 22.06 -8.36 23.69
CA TRP A 87 22.00 -9.67 23.04
C TRP A 87 21.12 -9.68 21.78
N LEU A 88 19.96 -9.02 21.83
CA LEU A 88 19.00 -9.01 20.73
C LEU A 88 19.28 -7.93 19.70
N ALA A 89 19.81 -6.78 20.10
CA ALA A 89 20.00 -5.60 19.26
C ALA A 89 18.74 -5.21 18.44
N GLY A 90 18.90 -4.22 17.59
CA GLY A 90 17.89 -3.68 16.69
C GLY A 90 18.10 -4.14 15.25
N PRO A 91 17.04 -4.18 14.43
CA PRO A 91 15.65 -3.88 14.81
C PRO A 91 14.98 -5.03 15.58
N SER A 92 14.30 -4.71 16.68
CA SER A 92 13.59 -5.71 17.52
C SER A 92 12.22 -5.21 17.97
N LEU A 93 11.36 -6.16 18.34
CA LEU A 93 9.99 -5.97 18.85
C LEU A 93 9.82 -6.91 20.04
N PHE A 94 9.34 -6.38 21.15
CA PHE A 94 9.18 -7.10 22.41
C PHE A 94 7.69 -7.25 22.72
N VAL A 95 7.32 -8.29 23.44
CA VAL A 95 5.98 -8.51 24.01
C VAL A 95 6.23 -9.02 25.42
N PHE A 96 5.82 -8.24 26.43
CA PHE A 96 6.04 -8.58 27.83
C PHE A 96 4.69 -8.90 28.48
N ASP A 97 4.41 -10.19 28.63
CA ASP A 97 3.24 -10.73 29.31
C ASP A 97 3.60 -11.11 30.74
N VAL A 98 3.61 -10.10 31.61
CA VAL A 98 3.94 -10.23 33.03
C VAL A 98 3.29 -9.11 33.83
N SER A 99 2.92 -9.41 35.07
CA SER A 99 2.49 -8.39 36.02
C SER A 99 3.58 -7.33 36.22
N HIS A 100 3.21 -6.06 36.40
CA HIS A 100 4.14 -4.94 36.55
C HIS A 100 5.09 -4.71 35.35
N ALA A 101 4.70 -5.12 34.14
CA ALA A 101 5.47 -4.86 32.91
C ALA A 101 5.78 -3.36 32.65
N GLY A 102 5.08 -2.42 33.28
CA GLY A 102 5.40 -0.99 33.22
C GLY A 102 6.82 -0.66 33.73
N HIS A 103 7.36 -1.41 34.71
CA HIS A 103 8.76 -1.27 35.14
C HIS A 103 9.74 -1.62 34.03
N ILE A 104 9.38 -2.56 33.15
CA ILE A 104 10.21 -2.93 32.01
C ILE A 104 10.25 -1.78 31.01
N VAL A 105 9.09 -1.30 30.55
CA VAL A 105 9.00 -0.27 29.50
C VAL A 105 9.65 1.05 29.93
N SER A 106 9.45 1.46 31.19
CA SER A 106 10.02 2.70 31.74
C SER A 106 11.55 2.68 31.82
N ASN A 107 12.16 1.53 32.15
CA ASN A 107 13.61 1.41 32.19
C ASN A 107 14.23 1.05 30.84
N PHE A 108 13.45 0.50 29.91
CA PHE A 108 13.93 0.14 28.57
C PHE A 108 14.59 1.32 27.86
N HIS A 109 13.94 2.49 27.85
CA HIS A 109 14.46 3.70 27.20
C HIS A 109 15.74 4.23 27.85
N LYS A 110 15.83 4.18 29.20
CA LYS A 110 17.05 4.59 29.92
C LYS A 110 18.25 3.76 29.52
N PHE A 111 18.08 2.44 29.36
CA PHE A 111 19.16 1.57 28.92
C PHE A 111 19.50 1.76 27.44
N VAL A 112 18.52 2.06 26.57
CA VAL A 112 18.80 2.42 25.17
C VAL A 112 19.67 3.67 25.08
N GLU A 113 19.31 4.74 25.80
CA GLU A 113 20.11 5.98 25.85
C GLU A 113 21.54 5.73 26.36
N LYS A 114 21.68 4.83 27.36
CA LYS A 114 23.00 4.43 27.87
C LYS A 114 23.83 3.75 26.78
N HIS A 115 23.28 2.77 26.07
CA HIS A 115 23.99 2.13 24.97
C HIS A 115 24.32 3.11 23.83
N GLU A 116 23.43 4.06 23.51
CA GLU A 116 23.69 5.09 22.49
C GLU A 116 24.88 5.98 22.88
N LYS A 117 24.99 6.38 24.15
CA LYS A 117 26.15 7.13 24.67
C LYS A 117 27.44 6.31 24.56
N GLU A 118 27.39 5.03 24.94
CA GLU A 118 28.54 4.12 24.84
C GLU A 118 28.97 3.88 23.39
N ASN A 119 28.02 3.77 22.45
CA ASN A 119 28.32 3.70 21.01
C ASN A 119 29.06 4.96 20.52
N VAL A 120 28.62 6.15 20.95
CA VAL A 120 29.28 7.41 20.61
C VAL A 120 30.69 7.48 21.21
N GLU A 121 30.87 7.06 22.46
CA GLU A 121 32.18 6.98 23.10
C GLU A 121 33.11 5.96 22.44
N ALA A 122 32.58 4.80 22.05
CA ALA A 122 33.32 3.79 21.30
C ALA A 122 33.76 4.34 19.94
N ARG A 123 32.88 5.07 19.23
CA ARG A 123 33.23 5.76 17.97
C ARG A 123 34.25 6.87 18.13
N ARG A 124 34.30 7.54 19.28
CA ARG A 124 35.35 8.53 19.59
C ARG A 124 36.71 7.86 19.80
N LYS A 125 36.74 6.63 20.32
CA LYS A 125 37.98 5.87 20.56
C LYS A 125 38.45 5.10 19.31
N ASP A 126 37.51 4.61 18.51
CA ASP A 126 37.76 3.91 17.25
C ASP A 126 36.71 4.32 16.21
N ALA A 127 37.17 5.01 15.17
CA ALA A 127 36.32 5.49 14.09
C ALA A 127 35.61 4.36 13.32
N ASN A 128 36.05 3.10 13.42
CA ASN A 128 35.44 1.95 12.73
C ASN A 128 34.54 1.09 13.65
N ALA A 129 34.30 1.47 14.90
CA ALA A 129 33.47 0.69 15.82
C ALA A 129 32.03 0.46 15.27
N PRO A 130 31.50 -0.78 15.29
CA PRO A 130 30.13 -1.05 14.81
C PRO A 130 29.10 -0.35 15.70
N ILE A 131 28.18 0.42 15.12
CA ILE A 131 27.07 1.06 15.85
C ILE A 131 25.90 0.08 15.87
N GLN A 132 25.47 -0.30 17.07
CA GLN A 132 24.35 -1.21 17.25
C GLN A 132 23.09 -0.41 17.59
N ASN A 133 21.99 -0.65 16.87
CA ASN A 133 20.69 0.00 17.13
C ASN A 133 19.97 -0.75 18.26
N TYR A 134 19.23 -0.05 19.14
CA TYR A 134 18.51 -0.68 20.26
C TYR A 134 17.02 -0.28 20.36
N LYS A 135 16.47 0.46 19.40
CA LYS A 135 15.07 0.91 19.41
C LYS A 135 14.09 -0.24 19.16
N SER A 136 13.01 -0.33 19.96
CA SER A 136 12.05 -1.43 19.92
C SER A 136 10.61 -1.03 20.31
N LEU A 137 9.67 -1.96 20.23
CA LEU A 137 8.21 -1.77 20.44
C LEU A 137 7.69 -2.82 21.44
N ALA A 138 6.64 -2.57 22.24
CA ALA A 138 6.13 -3.48 23.30
C ALA A 138 4.59 -3.70 23.27
N MET A 139 4.07 -4.90 23.64
CA MET A 139 2.62 -5.23 23.54
C MET A 139 2.11 -6.43 24.38
N TRP A 140 0.78 -6.66 24.47
CA TRP A 140 0.05 -7.73 25.20
C TRP A 140 -1.16 -8.38 24.43
N ARG A 141 -1.64 -9.56 24.88
CA ARG A 141 -2.55 -10.56 24.25
C ARG A 141 -3.95 -10.68 24.91
N PRO A 142 -5.08 -10.83 24.19
CA PRO A 142 -6.39 -11.13 24.81
C PRO A 142 -6.65 -12.64 25.10
N PRO A 143 -7.53 -12.99 26.07
CA PRO A 143 -7.88 -14.38 26.43
C PRO A 143 -9.12 -14.97 25.73
N ASP A 144 -9.11 -16.32 25.70
CA ASP A 144 -10.12 -17.39 25.57
C ASP A 144 -11.13 -17.49 24.39
N GLU A 145 -11.18 -18.71 23.84
CA GLU A 145 -11.83 -19.14 22.60
C GLU A 145 -13.35 -19.36 22.75
N ILE A 146 -14.14 -18.46 22.18
CA ILE A 146 -15.50 -18.79 21.73
C ILE A 146 -15.36 -19.53 20.40
N LYS A 147 -15.86 -20.76 20.31
CA LYS A 147 -15.79 -21.56 19.09
C LYS A 147 -16.83 -21.08 18.07
N VAL A 148 -16.46 -20.06 17.30
CA VAL A 148 -17.25 -19.53 16.18
C VAL A 148 -16.94 -20.35 14.91
N PRO A 149 -17.95 -20.85 14.18
CA PRO A 149 -17.76 -21.56 12.92
C PRO A 149 -17.00 -20.75 11.86
N GLY A 150 -16.20 -21.43 11.05
CA GLY A 150 -15.46 -20.83 9.94
C GLY A 150 -13.94 -20.75 10.13
N ARG A 151 -13.29 -20.03 9.21
CA ARG A 151 -11.84 -19.80 9.22
C ARG A 151 -11.56 -18.32 9.13
N LEU A 152 -10.53 -17.83 9.85
CA LEU A 152 -10.15 -16.40 9.86
C LEU A 152 -9.89 -15.78 8.48
N GLN A 153 -9.48 -16.60 7.51
CA GLN A 153 -9.18 -16.17 6.14
C GLN A 153 -10.42 -16.13 5.24
N ASP A 154 -11.47 -16.89 5.59
CA ASP A 154 -12.70 -16.97 4.81
C ASP A 154 -13.70 -15.93 5.29
N ARG A 155 -13.73 -14.80 4.60
CA ARG A 155 -14.60 -13.65 4.90
C ARG A 155 -16.10 -13.93 4.70
N ARG A 156 -16.46 -15.05 4.08
CA ARG A 156 -17.86 -15.48 3.98
C ARG A 156 -18.30 -16.27 5.20
N SER A 157 -17.36 -16.76 6.00
CA SER A 157 -17.65 -17.46 7.24
C SER A 157 -17.85 -16.46 8.40
N PRO A 158 -18.65 -16.81 9.43
CA PRO A 158 -18.90 -15.92 10.57
C PRO A 158 -17.60 -15.45 11.25
N LEU A 159 -16.66 -16.37 11.50
CA LEU A 159 -15.36 -16.04 12.11
C LEU A 159 -14.50 -15.13 11.22
N GLY A 160 -14.45 -15.40 9.92
CA GLY A 160 -13.65 -14.59 9.00
C GLY A 160 -14.27 -13.21 8.71
N GLU A 161 -15.59 -13.09 8.71
CA GLU A 161 -16.28 -11.80 8.63
C GLU A 161 -16.00 -10.95 9.87
N LEU A 162 -16.12 -11.52 11.08
CA LEU A 162 -15.76 -10.82 12.33
C LEU A 162 -14.31 -10.35 12.33
N ASN A 163 -13.36 -11.21 11.96
CA ASN A 163 -11.95 -10.84 11.88
C ASN A 163 -11.70 -9.70 10.86
N TRP A 164 -12.46 -9.67 9.77
CA TRP A 164 -12.37 -8.62 8.77
C TRP A 164 -12.96 -7.29 9.26
N ILE A 165 -14.12 -7.32 9.92
CA ILE A 165 -14.72 -6.14 10.59
C ILE A 165 -13.76 -5.62 11.67
N PHE A 166 -13.21 -6.51 12.50
CA PHE A 166 -12.22 -6.17 13.52
C PHE A 166 -11.02 -5.43 12.93
N THR A 167 -10.47 -5.95 11.83
CA THR A 167 -9.34 -5.33 11.12
C THR A 167 -9.71 -3.95 10.59
N ALA A 168 -10.91 -3.79 10.02
CA ALA A 168 -11.37 -2.50 9.50
C ALA A 168 -11.58 -1.47 10.61
N ILE A 169 -12.20 -1.85 11.73
CA ILE A 169 -12.45 -0.97 12.87
C ILE A 169 -11.13 -0.54 13.50
N THR A 170 -10.23 -1.49 13.80
CA THR A 170 -8.94 -1.18 14.47
C THR A 170 -8.01 -0.33 13.59
N ASP A 171 -7.95 -0.58 12.28
CA ASP A 171 -7.22 0.30 11.35
C ASP A 171 -7.81 1.72 11.33
N THR A 172 -9.13 1.85 11.42
CA THR A 172 -9.82 3.14 11.37
C THR A 172 -9.62 3.93 12.66
N ILE A 173 -9.74 3.27 13.81
CA ILE A 173 -9.43 3.87 15.12
C ILE A 173 -7.98 4.37 15.13
N ALA A 174 -7.03 3.54 14.69
CA ALA A 174 -5.62 3.92 14.60
C ALA A 174 -5.41 5.11 13.65
N TRP A 175 -6.09 5.13 12.50
CA TRP A 175 -5.97 6.21 11.54
C TRP A 175 -6.49 7.55 12.07
N ASN A 176 -7.60 7.53 12.81
CA ASN A 176 -8.24 8.74 13.34
C ASN A 176 -7.54 9.26 14.59
N THR A 177 -6.87 8.38 15.34
CA THR A 177 -6.26 8.72 16.63
C THR A 177 -4.76 9.01 16.52
N LEU A 178 -4.03 8.34 15.62
CA LEU A 178 -2.58 8.43 15.57
C LEU A 178 -2.09 9.51 14.59
N PRO A 179 -0.95 10.18 14.88
CA PRO A 179 -0.25 10.99 13.90
C PRO A 179 0.08 10.18 12.64
N ARG A 180 -0.06 10.80 11.46
CA ARG A 180 0.10 10.14 10.14
C ARG A 180 1.42 9.36 10.00
N ALA A 181 2.53 9.95 10.46
CA ALA A 181 3.84 9.29 10.41
C ALA A 181 3.90 8.04 11.31
N LEU A 182 3.28 8.11 12.48
CA LEU A 182 3.23 7.00 13.43
C LEU A 182 2.33 5.88 12.92
N PHE A 183 1.16 6.21 12.39
CA PHE A 183 0.26 5.25 11.74
C PHE A 183 0.97 4.50 10.62
N LYS A 184 1.62 5.22 9.69
CA LYS A 184 2.36 4.60 8.58
C LYS A 184 3.45 3.65 9.10
N LYS A 185 4.16 4.05 10.15
CA LYS A 185 5.20 3.23 10.78
C LYS A 185 4.66 1.94 11.42
N LEU A 186 3.55 2.01 12.14
CA LEU A 186 3.05 0.87 12.92
C LEU A 186 2.07 -0.02 12.14
N PHE A 187 1.21 0.56 11.30
CA PHE A 187 0.11 -0.14 10.64
C PHE A 187 0.35 -0.43 9.14
N ARG A 188 1.44 0.07 8.55
CA ARG A 188 1.71 -0.09 7.10
C ARG A 188 3.09 -0.65 6.73
N GLN A 189 4.12 -0.50 7.56
CA GLN A 189 5.48 -0.95 7.21
C GLN A 189 5.69 -2.46 7.36
N ASP A 190 5.11 -3.08 8.39
CA ASP A 190 5.37 -4.47 8.77
C ASP A 190 4.05 -5.12 9.17
N LEU A 191 3.70 -6.22 8.49
CA LEU A 191 2.42 -6.92 8.69
C LEU A 191 2.28 -7.48 10.11
N MET A 192 3.37 -7.98 10.70
CA MET A 192 3.35 -8.52 12.07
C MET A 192 3.17 -7.40 13.08
N VAL A 193 3.91 -6.29 12.91
CA VAL A 193 3.77 -5.10 13.76
C VAL A 193 2.34 -4.55 13.66
N ALA A 194 1.79 -4.42 12.45
CA ALA A 194 0.43 -3.95 12.24
C ALA A 194 -0.61 -4.86 12.91
N ALA A 195 -0.46 -6.18 12.77
CA ALA A 195 -1.36 -7.15 13.39
C ALA A 195 -1.32 -7.07 14.92
N LEU A 196 -0.12 -6.97 15.47
CA LEU A 196 0.09 -6.75 16.89
C LEU A 196 -0.59 -5.45 17.32
N PHE A 197 -0.28 -4.30 16.70
CA PHE A 197 -0.85 -3.02 17.12
C PHE A 197 -2.37 -2.94 16.98
N ARG A 198 -2.98 -3.60 15.99
CA ARG A 198 -4.45 -3.79 15.95
C ARG A 198 -4.97 -4.52 17.19
N ASN A 199 -4.33 -5.63 17.54
CA ASN A 199 -4.69 -6.42 18.72
C ASN A 199 -4.42 -5.65 20.03
N PHE A 200 -3.43 -4.76 20.06
CA PHE A 200 -3.16 -3.89 21.21
C PHE A 200 -4.29 -2.92 21.50
N LEU A 201 -4.94 -2.37 20.48
CA LEU A 201 -6.09 -1.47 20.71
C LEU A 201 -7.23 -2.22 21.41
N LEU A 202 -7.47 -3.48 21.04
CA LEU A 202 -8.42 -4.34 21.73
C LEU A 202 -7.98 -4.65 23.15
N SER A 203 -6.70 -4.97 23.33
CA SER A 203 -6.09 -5.18 24.65
C SER A 203 -6.24 -3.95 25.55
N GLU A 204 -6.01 -2.74 25.05
CA GLU A 204 -6.22 -1.48 25.79
C GLU A 204 -7.65 -1.38 26.30
N ARG A 205 -8.63 -1.71 25.45
CA ARG A 205 -10.05 -1.68 25.81
C ARG A 205 -10.42 -2.72 26.86
N ILE A 206 -10.03 -3.98 26.66
CA ILE A 206 -10.38 -5.08 27.57
C ILE A 206 -9.66 -4.90 28.92
N MET A 207 -8.37 -4.60 28.93
CA MET A 207 -7.62 -4.53 30.18
C MET A 207 -8.10 -3.39 31.09
N ARG A 208 -8.58 -2.28 30.50
CA ARG A 208 -9.14 -1.17 31.28
C ARG A 208 -10.38 -1.54 32.08
N THR A 209 -11.17 -2.53 31.65
CA THR A 209 -12.29 -3.04 32.46
C THR A 209 -11.83 -3.86 33.66
N HIS A 210 -10.56 -4.27 33.68
CA HIS A 210 -9.92 -5.00 34.77
C HIS A 210 -8.86 -4.15 35.50
N GLU A 211 -8.99 -2.82 35.44
CA GLU A 211 -8.07 -1.86 36.08
C GLU A 211 -6.60 -1.98 35.63
N CYS A 212 -6.36 -2.66 34.50
CA CYS A 212 -5.05 -2.82 33.90
C CYS A 212 -4.88 -1.80 32.76
N ARG A 213 -3.73 -1.13 32.72
CA ARG A 213 -3.37 -0.19 31.64
C ARG A 213 -2.18 -0.74 30.85
N PRO A 214 -2.39 -1.37 29.68
CA PRO A 214 -1.28 -1.80 28.85
C PRO A 214 -0.55 -0.58 28.27
N ILE A 215 0.76 -0.72 28.09
CA ILE A 215 1.64 0.34 27.62
C ILE A 215 2.37 -0.16 26.38
N SER A 216 2.51 0.69 25.37
CA SER A 216 3.35 0.46 24.20
C SER A 216 4.48 1.47 24.16
N SER A 217 5.58 1.09 23.50
CA SER A 217 6.52 2.05 22.92
C SER A 217 6.42 1.91 21.40
N PRO A 218 6.27 2.99 20.62
CA PRO A 218 5.96 4.34 21.08
C PRO A 218 4.58 4.36 21.77
N GLU A 219 4.41 5.36 22.63
CA GLU A 219 3.16 5.58 23.34
C GLU A 219 2.04 5.93 22.34
N LEU A 220 0.87 5.33 22.53
CA LEU A 220 -0.33 5.64 21.76
C LEU A 220 -1.27 6.50 22.61
N PRO A 221 -2.00 7.45 22.01
CA PRO A 221 -3.12 8.09 22.67
C PRO A 221 -4.20 7.07 23.03
N GLU A 222 -5.08 7.42 23.98
CA GLU A 222 -6.14 6.52 24.45
C GLU A 222 -7.15 6.21 23.33
N THR A 223 -7.38 4.92 23.06
CA THR A 223 -8.29 4.47 21.99
C THR A 223 -9.53 3.73 22.47
N HIS A 224 -9.56 3.33 23.75
CA HIS A 224 -10.61 2.47 24.32
C HIS A 224 -12.03 3.07 24.31
N THR A 225 -12.16 4.39 24.31
CA THR A 225 -13.46 5.11 24.27
C THR A 225 -13.93 5.45 22.86
N HIS A 226 -13.18 5.09 21.82
CA HIS A 226 -13.50 5.48 20.45
C HIS A 226 -14.88 4.93 20.02
N PRO A 227 -15.78 5.73 19.41
CA PRO A 227 -17.15 5.32 19.08
C PRO A 227 -17.27 4.06 18.22
N LEU A 228 -16.32 3.82 17.29
CA LEU A 228 -16.30 2.60 16.46
C LEU A 228 -16.23 1.29 17.25
N TRP A 229 -15.85 1.31 18.53
CA TRP A 229 -15.97 0.13 19.38
C TRP A 229 -17.41 -0.31 19.60
N GLN A 230 -18.39 0.60 19.54
CA GLN A 230 -19.82 0.26 19.59
C GLN A 230 -20.24 -0.52 18.34
N SER A 231 -19.69 -0.16 17.17
CA SER A 231 -19.91 -0.93 15.93
C SER A 231 -19.28 -2.32 16.01
N TRP A 232 -18.15 -2.46 16.71
CA TRP A 232 -17.56 -3.77 16.99
C TRP A 232 -18.46 -4.61 17.90
N ASP A 233 -18.97 -4.03 18.98
CA ASP A 233 -19.87 -4.73 19.91
C ASP A 233 -21.12 -5.24 19.18
N LEU A 234 -21.75 -4.39 18.37
CA LEU A 234 -22.92 -4.78 17.56
C LEU A 234 -22.60 -5.93 16.60
N ALA A 235 -21.44 -5.90 15.93
CA ALA A 235 -21.03 -6.97 15.02
C ALA A 235 -20.83 -8.30 15.75
N VAL A 236 -20.22 -8.27 16.95
CA VAL A 236 -20.05 -9.44 17.80
C VAL A 236 -21.39 -9.99 18.28
N GLU A 237 -22.28 -9.13 18.81
CA GLU A 237 -23.62 -9.51 19.27
C GLU A 237 -24.43 -10.18 18.15
N MET A 238 -24.35 -9.64 16.93
CA MET A 238 -25.04 -10.18 15.77
C MET A 238 -24.57 -11.62 15.46
N VAL A 239 -23.27 -11.91 15.51
CA VAL A 239 -22.77 -13.28 15.29
C VAL A 239 -23.12 -14.20 16.46
N LEU A 240 -22.99 -13.73 17.70
CA LEU A 240 -23.33 -14.52 18.89
C LEU A 240 -24.83 -14.88 18.92
N SER A 241 -25.71 -13.98 18.47
CA SER A 241 -27.15 -14.27 18.38
C SER A 241 -27.50 -15.38 17.39
N GLN A 242 -26.69 -15.55 16.34
CA GLN A 242 -26.85 -16.59 15.32
C GLN A 242 -26.11 -17.89 15.67
N LEU A 243 -25.19 -17.84 16.64
CA LEU A 243 -24.28 -18.94 16.98
C LEU A 243 -25.01 -20.26 17.31
N PRO A 244 -26.11 -20.28 18.10
CA PRO A 244 -26.84 -21.53 18.35
C PRO A 244 -27.33 -22.21 17.07
N ALA A 245 -27.92 -21.44 16.15
CA ALA A 245 -28.43 -21.97 14.88
C ALA A 245 -27.30 -22.42 13.93
N LEU A 246 -26.15 -21.73 13.96
CA LEU A 246 -24.97 -22.10 13.19
C LEU A 246 -24.34 -23.42 13.68
N LEU A 247 -24.29 -23.63 15.00
CA LEU A 247 -23.79 -24.88 15.58
C LEU A 247 -24.71 -26.05 15.27
N GLU A 248 -26.03 -25.87 15.39
CA GLU A 248 -27.02 -26.88 14.96
C GLU A 248 -26.89 -27.24 13.47
N HIS A 249 -26.48 -26.28 12.64
CA HIS A 249 -26.22 -26.50 11.22
C HIS A 249 -24.96 -27.32 10.97
N GLU A 250 -23.84 -27.02 11.64
CA GLU A 250 -22.62 -27.84 11.54
C GLU A 250 -22.84 -29.27 12.04
N GLU A 251 -23.70 -29.45 13.04
CA GLU A 251 -24.09 -30.77 13.56
C GLU A 251 -25.10 -31.51 12.67
N GLY A 252 -25.57 -30.89 11.59
CA GLY A 252 -26.56 -31.49 10.67
C GLY A 252 -27.99 -31.55 11.21
N LYS A 253 -28.27 -30.88 12.34
CA LYS A 253 -29.60 -30.85 12.99
C LYS A 253 -30.57 -29.88 12.31
N ARG A 254 -30.04 -28.82 11.68
CA ARG A 254 -30.82 -27.76 11.05
C ARG A 254 -30.16 -27.26 9.78
N HIS A 255 -30.94 -26.88 8.77
CA HIS A 255 -30.42 -26.05 7.68
C HIS A 255 -30.50 -24.58 8.10
N TYR A 256 -29.37 -23.90 8.23
CA TYR A 256 -29.30 -22.48 8.55
C TYR A 256 -28.23 -21.81 7.71
N GLU A 257 -28.59 -20.69 7.06
CA GLU A 257 -27.67 -19.88 6.28
C GLU A 257 -27.27 -18.65 7.09
N TYR A 258 -25.96 -18.39 7.15
CA TYR A 258 -25.42 -17.27 7.91
C TYR A 258 -25.90 -15.93 7.34
N GLN A 259 -26.41 -15.07 8.21
CA GLN A 259 -26.78 -13.70 7.85
C GLN A 259 -25.60 -12.76 8.08
N HIS A 260 -25.07 -12.24 6.98
CA HIS A 260 -23.95 -11.32 6.95
C HIS A 260 -24.25 -9.96 7.61
N SER A 261 -23.21 -9.35 8.18
CA SER A 261 -23.32 -8.02 8.78
C SER A 261 -23.60 -6.93 7.73
N SER A 262 -24.45 -5.98 8.09
CA SER A 262 -24.66 -4.74 7.34
C SER A 262 -23.52 -3.72 7.50
N PHE A 263 -22.55 -3.97 8.39
CA PHE A 263 -21.47 -3.04 8.76
C PHE A 263 -20.83 -2.34 7.55
N PHE A 264 -20.32 -3.10 6.58
CA PHE A 264 -19.65 -2.49 5.43
C PHE A 264 -20.60 -1.67 4.54
N SER A 265 -21.84 -2.12 4.38
CA SER A 265 -22.84 -1.38 3.59
C SER A 265 -23.19 -0.05 4.24
N GLU A 266 -23.36 -0.03 5.57
CA GLU A 266 -23.63 1.17 6.37
C GLU A 266 -22.46 2.15 6.32
N GLN A 267 -21.22 1.67 6.45
CA GLN A 267 -20.02 2.52 6.37
C GLN A 267 -19.83 3.13 4.97
N LEU A 268 -20.15 2.40 3.90
CA LEU A 268 -20.17 2.96 2.54
C LEU A 268 -21.26 4.03 2.39
N THR A 269 -22.44 3.82 2.98
CA THR A 269 -23.52 4.83 2.97
C THR A 269 -23.12 6.08 3.75
N ALA A 270 -22.49 5.94 4.92
CA ALA A 270 -21.96 7.08 5.67
C ALA A 270 -20.91 7.87 4.86
N PHE A 271 -20.02 7.16 4.16
CA PHE A 271 -19.04 7.78 3.28
C PHE A 271 -19.69 8.52 2.09
N GLU A 272 -20.76 7.97 1.53
CA GLU A 272 -21.55 8.60 0.47
C GLU A 272 -22.26 9.89 0.94
N VAL A 273 -22.80 9.88 2.16
CA VAL A 273 -23.37 11.08 2.79
C VAL A 273 -22.29 12.15 2.98
N TYR A 274 -21.10 11.76 3.46
CA TYR A 274 -19.96 12.68 3.58
C TYR A 274 -19.59 13.31 2.23
N LEU A 275 -19.52 12.54 1.15
CA LEU A 275 -19.22 13.07 -0.18
C LEU A 275 -20.24 14.10 -0.66
N SER A 276 -21.49 13.96 -0.21
CA SER A 276 -22.59 14.86 -0.56
C SER A 276 -22.61 16.16 0.26
N SER A 277 -21.88 16.23 1.38
CA SER A 277 -21.94 17.37 2.32
C SER A 277 -20.93 18.49 2.04
N GLY A 278 -20.19 18.44 0.93
CA GLY A 278 -19.09 19.37 0.63
C GLY A 278 -17.80 19.05 1.40
N PRO A 279 -17.13 17.92 1.10
CA PRO A 279 -15.85 17.53 1.68
C PRO A 279 -14.77 18.61 1.63
N THR A 280 -13.97 18.73 2.69
CA THR A 280 -12.78 19.59 2.70
C THR A 280 -11.58 18.86 3.30
N GLU A 281 -10.38 19.33 2.98
CA GLU A 281 -9.14 18.80 3.56
C GLU A 281 -9.13 18.87 5.09
N SER A 282 -9.77 19.90 5.66
CA SER A 282 -9.85 20.13 7.11
C SER A 282 -10.73 19.12 7.85
N ASN A 283 -11.64 18.44 7.16
CA ASN A 283 -12.55 17.48 7.74
C ASN A 283 -12.52 16.18 6.93
N PRO A 284 -11.44 15.39 7.02
CA PRO A 284 -11.31 14.16 6.25
C PRO A 284 -12.33 13.10 6.72
N PRO A 285 -12.74 12.17 5.83
CA PRO A 285 -13.72 11.15 6.17
C PRO A 285 -13.11 10.06 7.04
N ASP A 286 -13.71 9.81 8.20
CA ASP A 286 -13.34 8.73 9.11
C ASP A 286 -13.46 7.35 8.45
N GLN A 287 -14.40 7.17 7.51
CA GLN A 287 -14.68 5.88 6.88
C GLN A 287 -13.64 5.45 5.84
N LEU A 288 -12.70 6.32 5.48
CA LEU A 288 -11.79 6.06 4.35
C LEU A 288 -10.96 4.76 4.51
N PRO A 289 -10.37 4.43 5.69
CA PRO A 289 -9.71 3.14 5.87
C PRO A 289 -10.65 1.94 5.74
N ILE A 290 -11.93 2.08 6.12
CA ILE A 290 -12.95 1.04 5.95
C ILE A 290 -13.23 0.83 4.45
N VAL A 291 -13.39 1.91 3.68
CA VAL A 291 -13.57 1.83 2.22
C VAL A 291 -12.46 1.02 1.57
N LEU A 292 -11.19 1.20 2.00
CA LEU A 292 -10.06 0.42 1.51
C LEU A 292 -10.19 -1.08 1.82
N GLN A 293 -10.64 -1.43 3.03
CA GLN A 293 -10.90 -2.82 3.39
C GLN A 293 -12.03 -3.41 2.52
N VAL A 294 -13.04 -2.62 2.18
CA VAL A 294 -14.15 -3.04 1.30
C VAL A 294 -13.71 -3.30 -0.14
N LEU A 295 -12.66 -2.66 -0.65
CA LEU A 295 -12.11 -2.95 -1.99
C LEU A 295 -11.72 -4.42 -2.16
N LEU A 296 -11.34 -5.07 -1.06
CA LEU A 296 -11.01 -6.49 -1.04
C LEU A 296 -12.26 -7.41 -1.04
N SER A 297 -13.45 -6.87 -0.78
CA SER A 297 -14.72 -7.56 -0.97
C SER A 297 -14.95 -7.90 -2.44
N GLN A 298 -15.76 -8.89 -2.76
CA GLN A 298 -16.33 -9.03 -4.11
C GLN A 298 -17.71 -8.37 -4.20
N ALA A 299 -18.54 -8.51 -3.15
CA ALA A 299 -19.94 -8.06 -3.14
C ALA A 299 -20.09 -6.53 -3.19
N HIS A 300 -19.19 -5.79 -2.56
CA HIS A 300 -19.30 -4.33 -2.44
C HIS A 300 -18.19 -3.57 -3.18
N ARG A 301 -17.37 -4.29 -3.97
CA ARG A 301 -16.18 -3.74 -4.63
C ARG A 301 -16.52 -2.59 -5.57
N LEU A 302 -17.48 -2.81 -6.47
CA LEU A 302 -17.85 -1.82 -7.48
C LEU A 302 -18.36 -0.53 -6.82
N ARG A 303 -19.26 -0.66 -5.84
CA ARG A 303 -19.77 0.50 -5.06
C ARG A 303 -18.63 1.23 -4.36
N ALA A 304 -17.73 0.52 -3.68
CA ALA A 304 -16.60 1.13 -3.00
C ALA A 304 -15.65 1.86 -3.96
N LEU A 305 -15.37 1.29 -5.13
CA LEU A 305 -14.56 1.94 -6.18
C LEU A 305 -15.24 3.20 -6.73
N ILE A 306 -16.56 3.19 -6.94
CA ILE A 306 -17.31 4.36 -7.41
C ILE A 306 -17.28 5.49 -6.37
N LEU A 307 -17.44 5.16 -5.09
CA LEU A 307 -17.34 6.18 -4.03
C LEU A 307 -15.91 6.70 -3.89
N LEU A 308 -14.93 5.81 -4.00
CA LEU A 308 -13.52 6.20 -4.02
C LEU A 308 -13.20 7.11 -5.20
N SER A 309 -13.71 6.84 -6.41
CA SER A 309 -13.46 7.70 -7.57
C SER A 309 -14.04 9.09 -7.34
N LYS A 310 -15.27 9.19 -6.83
CA LYS A 310 -15.87 10.47 -6.42
C LYS A 310 -15.02 11.20 -5.37
N PHE A 311 -14.44 10.48 -4.41
CA PHE A 311 -13.54 11.07 -3.41
C PHE A 311 -12.25 11.60 -4.03
N LEU A 312 -11.58 10.82 -4.88
CA LEU A 312 -10.35 11.26 -5.56
C LEU A 312 -10.59 12.43 -6.52
N ASP A 313 -11.82 12.60 -6.99
CA ASP A 313 -12.24 13.72 -7.84
C ASP A 313 -12.30 15.06 -7.11
N LEU A 314 -12.30 15.06 -5.77
CA LEU A 314 -12.25 16.28 -4.95
C LEU A 314 -10.91 17.04 -5.08
N GLY A 315 -9.89 16.43 -5.69
CA GLY A 315 -8.63 17.06 -6.04
C GLY A 315 -7.40 16.42 -5.38
N PRO A 316 -6.21 17.04 -5.54
CA PRO A 316 -4.93 16.45 -5.14
C PRO A 316 -4.84 16.07 -3.66
N TRP A 317 -5.46 16.85 -2.76
CA TRP A 317 -5.47 16.57 -1.32
C TRP A 317 -6.12 15.21 -1.00
N ALA A 318 -7.22 14.87 -1.69
CA ALA A 318 -7.93 13.62 -1.50
C ALA A 318 -7.09 12.43 -2.00
N VAL A 319 -6.39 12.61 -3.12
CA VAL A 319 -5.44 11.62 -3.65
C VAL A 319 -4.29 11.39 -2.67
N HIS A 320 -3.67 12.47 -2.16
CA HIS A 320 -2.62 12.36 -1.14
C HIS A 320 -3.12 11.65 0.12
N LEU A 321 -4.34 11.95 0.57
CA LEU A 321 -4.94 11.29 1.72
C LEU A 321 -5.12 9.78 1.47
N ALA A 322 -5.70 9.39 0.33
CA ALA A 322 -5.89 7.99 -0.02
C ALA A 322 -4.56 7.23 -0.12
N LEU A 323 -3.54 7.83 -0.73
CA LEU A 323 -2.18 7.27 -0.81
C LEU A 323 -1.54 7.13 0.58
N SER A 324 -1.74 8.11 1.47
CA SER A 324 -1.19 8.09 2.83
C SER A 324 -1.79 6.99 3.72
N ILE A 325 -3.07 6.64 3.51
CA ILE A 325 -3.72 5.49 4.17
C ILE A 325 -3.19 4.17 3.60
N GLY A 326 -2.67 4.18 2.38
CA GLY A 326 -2.11 3.00 1.72
C GLY A 326 -3.10 2.32 0.77
N ILE A 327 -3.80 3.10 -0.05
CA ILE A 327 -4.68 2.56 -1.10
C ILE A 327 -3.93 1.78 -2.19
N PHE A 328 -2.66 2.15 -2.43
CA PHE A 328 -1.90 1.74 -3.59
C PHE A 328 -1.82 0.21 -3.80
N PRO A 329 -1.49 -0.62 -2.79
CA PRO A 329 -1.42 -2.07 -2.97
C PRO A 329 -2.77 -2.70 -3.36
N TYR A 330 -3.89 -2.08 -2.98
CA TYR A 330 -5.22 -2.56 -3.30
C TYR A 330 -5.56 -2.30 -4.77
N VAL A 331 -5.33 -1.08 -5.25
CA VAL A 331 -5.65 -0.70 -6.64
C VAL A 331 -4.73 -1.40 -7.64
N VAL A 332 -3.45 -1.64 -7.30
CA VAL A 332 -2.54 -2.47 -8.11
C VAL A 332 -3.07 -3.89 -8.23
N LYS A 333 -3.47 -4.52 -7.10
CA LYS A 333 -4.01 -5.87 -7.11
C LYS A 333 -5.30 -5.99 -7.94
N LEU A 334 -6.11 -4.94 -8.00
CA LEU A 334 -7.34 -4.92 -8.79
C LEU A 334 -7.10 -4.87 -10.30
N LEU A 335 -5.91 -4.47 -10.78
CA LEU A 335 -5.54 -4.57 -12.20
C LEU A 335 -5.46 -6.02 -12.70
N GLN A 336 -5.32 -6.98 -11.79
CA GLN A 336 -5.34 -8.42 -12.13
C GLN A 336 -6.77 -8.97 -12.25
N SER A 337 -7.80 -8.15 -12.01
CA SER A 337 -9.19 -8.59 -12.04
C SER A 337 -9.72 -8.66 -13.49
N ALA A 338 -10.34 -9.79 -13.84
CA ALA A 338 -11.00 -9.98 -15.15
C ALA A 338 -12.38 -9.29 -15.26
N ALA A 339 -12.88 -8.69 -14.18
CA ALA A 339 -14.22 -8.09 -14.13
C ALA A 339 -14.29 -6.81 -14.98
N GLN A 340 -15.09 -6.85 -16.05
CA GLN A 340 -15.18 -5.76 -17.02
C GLN A 340 -15.80 -4.49 -16.44
N GLU A 341 -16.78 -4.64 -15.53
CA GLU A 341 -17.45 -3.53 -14.84
C GLU A 341 -16.51 -2.63 -14.01
N LEU A 342 -15.33 -3.12 -13.64
CA LEU A 342 -14.35 -2.35 -12.88
C LEU A 342 -13.54 -1.40 -13.76
N LYS A 343 -13.39 -1.72 -15.05
CA LYS A 343 -12.47 -1.03 -15.97
C LYS A 343 -12.67 0.49 -16.01
N PRO A 344 -13.90 1.03 -16.19
CA PRO A 344 -14.07 2.49 -16.27
C PRO A 344 -13.64 3.21 -14.99
N VAL A 345 -13.99 2.65 -13.84
CA VAL A 345 -13.68 3.24 -12.53
C VAL A 345 -12.20 3.11 -12.20
N MET A 346 -11.58 1.98 -12.57
CA MET A 346 -10.14 1.76 -12.41
C MET A 346 -9.31 2.72 -13.26
N VAL A 347 -9.69 2.95 -14.52
CA VAL A 347 -9.05 3.95 -15.40
C VAL A 347 -9.10 5.33 -14.74
N PHE A 348 -10.26 5.73 -14.23
CA PHE A 348 -10.42 7.02 -13.57
C PHE A 348 -9.54 7.15 -12.32
N ILE A 349 -9.56 6.14 -11.43
CA ILE A 349 -8.76 6.13 -10.20
C ILE A 349 -7.27 6.27 -10.52
N TRP A 350 -6.78 5.50 -11.49
CA TRP A 350 -5.37 5.55 -11.89
C TRP A 350 -4.98 6.86 -12.56
N ALA A 351 -5.86 7.44 -13.40
CA ALA A 351 -5.65 8.77 -13.96
C ALA A 351 -5.50 9.83 -12.85
N ARG A 352 -6.37 9.79 -11.82
CA ARG A 352 -6.29 10.70 -10.66
C ARG A 352 -5.03 10.50 -9.83
N ILE A 353 -4.60 9.25 -9.61
CA ILE A 353 -3.35 8.97 -8.88
C ILE A 353 -2.13 9.47 -9.66
N MET A 354 -2.00 9.13 -10.93
CA MET A 354 -0.84 9.51 -11.76
C MET A 354 -0.74 11.02 -11.99
N ALA A 355 -1.88 11.73 -12.02
CA ALA A 355 -1.90 13.19 -12.10
C ALA A 355 -1.24 13.87 -10.87
N VAL A 356 -1.17 13.17 -9.73
CA VAL A 356 -0.61 13.69 -8.47
C VAL A 356 0.78 13.11 -8.20
N ASP A 357 0.97 11.81 -8.42
CA ASP A 357 2.24 11.11 -8.21
C ASP A 357 2.61 10.29 -9.46
N HIS A 358 3.50 10.84 -10.29
CA HIS A 358 3.97 10.20 -11.51
C HIS A 358 4.95 9.04 -11.24
N THR A 359 5.48 8.90 -10.01
CA THR A 359 6.49 7.88 -9.70
C THR A 359 5.92 6.45 -9.71
N VAL A 360 4.59 6.34 -9.54
CA VAL A 360 3.82 5.08 -9.58
C VAL A 360 3.89 4.34 -10.92
N GLN A 361 4.32 5.03 -11.99
CA GLN A 361 4.54 4.41 -13.30
C GLN A 361 5.52 3.22 -13.21
N ASN A 362 6.52 3.32 -12.31
CA ASN A 362 7.52 2.27 -12.13
C ASN A 362 6.91 0.98 -11.58
N ASP A 363 5.89 1.10 -10.74
CA ASP A 363 5.19 -0.04 -10.16
C ASP A 363 4.22 -0.67 -11.18
N LEU A 364 3.55 0.14 -12.03
CA LEU A 364 2.75 -0.37 -13.15
C LEU A 364 3.56 -1.19 -14.14
N LEU A 365 4.83 -0.82 -14.37
CA LEU A 365 5.73 -1.54 -15.26
C LEU A 365 6.24 -2.84 -14.64
N LYS A 366 6.54 -2.87 -13.33
CA LYS A 366 7.04 -4.07 -12.65
C LYS A 366 6.02 -5.21 -12.62
N ASP A 367 4.75 -4.87 -12.39
CA ASP A 367 3.69 -5.87 -12.19
C ASP A 367 2.88 -6.18 -13.47
N ASN A 368 3.38 -5.78 -14.66
CA ASN A 368 2.65 -5.87 -15.93
C ASN A 368 1.26 -5.19 -15.89
N GLY A 369 1.05 -4.27 -14.94
CA GLY A 369 -0.22 -3.58 -14.74
C GLY A 369 -0.61 -2.70 -15.93
N ILE A 370 0.37 -2.25 -16.71
CA ILE A 370 0.13 -1.44 -17.92
C ILE A 370 -0.70 -2.19 -18.97
N HIS A 371 -0.60 -3.53 -19.05
CA HIS A 371 -1.40 -4.33 -19.97
C HIS A 371 -2.90 -4.23 -19.70
N TYR A 372 -3.30 -3.99 -18.44
CA TYR A 372 -4.70 -3.77 -18.10
C TYR A 372 -5.30 -2.61 -18.91
N PHE A 373 -4.56 -1.51 -19.04
CA PHE A 373 -5.00 -0.32 -19.78
C PHE A 373 -4.88 -0.51 -21.30
N ILE A 374 -3.82 -1.20 -21.76
CA ILE A 374 -3.66 -1.54 -23.18
C ILE A 374 -4.85 -2.38 -23.66
N THR A 375 -5.29 -3.38 -22.89
CA THR A 375 -6.47 -4.20 -23.25
C THR A 375 -7.79 -3.41 -23.21
N ILE A 376 -7.86 -2.30 -22.47
CA ILE A 376 -9.03 -1.40 -22.50
C ILE A 376 -9.05 -0.60 -23.80
N LEU A 377 -7.89 -0.08 -24.22
CA LEU A 377 -7.76 0.65 -25.47
C LEU A 377 -7.91 -0.30 -26.68
N ASN A 378 -7.37 -1.51 -26.62
CA ASN A 378 -7.49 -2.48 -27.70
C ASN A 378 -7.78 -3.90 -27.18
N PRO A 379 -9.05 -4.35 -27.22
CA PRO A 379 -9.45 -5.68 -26.75
C PRO A 379 -8.90 -6.86 -27.59
N SER A 380 -8.38 -6.60 -28.79
CA SER A 380 -7.87 -7.61 -29.72
C SER A 380 -6.46 -8.09 -29.39
N ILE A 381 -5.77 -7.38 -28.49
CA ILE A 381 -4.38 -7.69 -28.09
C ILE A 381 -4.39 -8.88 -27.13
N GLY A 382 -3.90 -10.03 -27.60
CA GLY A 382 -3.57 -11.16 -26.73
C GLY A 382 -2.43 -10.81 -25.77
N ILE A 383 -2.47 -11.32 -24.55
CA ILE A 383 -1.45 -11.06 -23.52
C ILE A 383 -0.11 -11.65 -24.01
N PRO A 384 0.95 -10.85 -24.20
CA PRO A 384 2.27 -11.39 -24.50
C PRO A 384 2.78 -12.17 -23.28
N VAL A 385 3.09 -13.45 -23.48
CA VAL A 385 3.74 -14.29 -22.47
C VAL A 385 5.26 -14.19 -22.69
N GLY A 386 5.97 -13.39 -21.90
CA GLY A 386 7.44 -13.49 -21.87
C GLY A 386 8.22 -12.23 -21.44
N ASN A 387 8.88 -12.37 -20.29
CA ASN A 387 10.18 -11.85 -19.81
C ASN A 387 10.65 -10.41 -20.09
N GLU A 388 10.92 -9.72 -18.97
CA GLU A 388 11.99 -8.75 -18.67
C GLU A 388 12.61 -7.93 -19.83
N TYR A 389 12.04 -6.75 -20.12
CA TYR A 389 12.71 -5.65 -20.84
C TYR A 389 12.19 -4.28 -20.33
N PRO A 390 13.02 -3.32 -19.83
CA PRO A 390 12.49 -2.07 -19.28
C PRO A 390 12.62 -0.88 -20.23
N GLN A 391 11.47 -0.28 -20.56
CA GLN A 391 11.15 1.14 -20.72
C GLN A 391 9.68 1.14 -21.14
N GLY A 392 8.79 1.90 -20.49
CA GLY A 392 7.34 1.79 -20.73
C GLY A 392 6.93 1.92 -22.20
N GLN A 393 7.69 2.69 -22.98
CA GLN A 393 7.53 2.79 -24.43
C GLN A 393 7.70 1.44 -25.15
N ASN A 394 8.67 0.61 -24.79
CA ASN A 394 8.89 -0.71 -25.40
C ASN A 394 7.72 -1.67 -25.14
N VAL A 395 7.15 -1.64 -23.93
CA VAL A 395 6.00 -2.50 -23.57
C VAL A 395 4.72 -2.04 -24.28
N CYS A 396 4.55 -0.73 -24.43
CA CYS A 396 3.40 -0.14 -25.12
C CYS A 396 3.54 -0.11 -26.64
N LEU A 397 4.73 -0.33 -27.20
CA LEU A 397 4.96 -0.22 -28.64
C LEU A 397 4.28 -1.38 -29.37
N SER A 398 3.06 -1.11 -29.85
CA SER A 398 2.34 -2.00 -30.74
C SER A 398 1.71 -1.20 -31.90
N PRO A 399 1.74 -1.72 -33.14
CA PRO A 399 1.06 -1.06 -34.26
C PRO A 399 -0.43 -0.91 -33.98
N GLU A 400 -1.03 -1.85 -33.24
CA GLU A 400 -2.44 -1.82 -32.87
C GLU A 400 -2.79 -0.66 -31.94
N LEU A 401 -1.88 -0.24 -31.04
CA LEU A 401 -2.10 0.92 -30.17
C LEU A 401 -1.99 2.23 -30.97
N ILE A 402 -1.03 2.31 -31.89
CA ILE A 402 -0.87 3.46 -32.77
C ILE A 402 -2.11 3.60 -33.65
N GLU A 403 -2.54 2.53 -34.33
CA GLU A 403 -3.74 2.55 -35.16
C GLU A 403 -5.01 2.89 -34.38
N PHE A 404 -5.14 2.41 -33.14
CA PHE A 404 -6.23 2.79 -32.26
C PHE A 404 -6.24 4.31 -31.99
N CYS A 405 -5.10 4.88 -31.60
CA CYS A 405 -4.99 6.32 -31.37
C CYS A 405 -5.31 7.11 -32.64
N LEU A 406 -4.79 6.68 -33.79
CA LEU A 406 -5.04 7.32 -35.08
C LEU A 406 -6.51 7.23 -35.50
N HIS A 407 -7.19 6.11 -35.27
CA HIS A 407 -8.63 5.96 -35.52
C HIS A 407 -9.44 6.98 -34.72
N HIS A 408 -9.11 7.16 -33.45
CA HIS A 408 -9.82 8.10 -32.56
C HIS A 408 -9.48 9.57 -32.80
N LEU A 409 -8.48 9.90 -33.63
CA LEU A 409 -8.28 11.28 -34.09
C LEU A 409 -9.45 11.80 -34.93
N MET A 410 -10.26 10.91 -35.52
CA MET A 410 -11.43 11.30 -36.31
C MET A 410 -12.70 11.50 -35.47
N ASP A 411 -12.63 11.29 -34.16
CA ASP A 411 -13.76 11.45 -33.25
C ASP A 411 -13.99 12.95 -32.95
N VAL A 412 -14.78 13.60 -33.80
CA VAL A 412 -15.06 15.03 -33.75
C VAL A 412 -15.79 15.44 -32.46
N GLU A 413 -16.58 14.55 -31.87
CA GLU A 413 -17.37 14.83 -30.66
C GLU A 413 -16.50 14.87 -29.40
N ASN A 414 -15.32 14.22 -29.40
CA ASN A 414 -14.47 14.05 -28.22
C ASN A 414 -13.09 14.73 -28.37
N PRO A 415 -12.99 16.07 -28.21
CA PRO A 415 -11.72 16.80 -28.39
C PRO A 415 -10.63 16.38 -27.39
N LEU A 416 -10.99 16.03 -26.15
CA LEU A 416 -10.04 15.52 -25.16
C LEU A 416 -9.44 14.18 -25.59
N LEU A 417 -10.24 13.29 -26.18
CA LEU A 417 -9.74 12.00 -26.67
C LEU A 417 -8.72 12.23 -27.79
N ARG A 418 -9.05 13.09 -28.76
CA ARG A 418 -8.12 13.47 -29.83
C ARG A 418 -6.81 14.04 -29.29
N GLN A 419 -6.91 15.00 -28.35
CA GLN A 419 -5.76 15.61 -27.70
C GLN A 419 -4.86 14.56 -27.02
N TRP A 420 -5.44 13.68 -26.21
CA TRP A 420 -4.69 12.65 -25.48
C TRP A 420 -4.15 11.55 -26.40
N CYS A 421 -4.83 11.23 -27.51
CA CYS A 421 -4.28 10.35 -28.54
C CYS A 421 -3.02 10.94 -29.19
N CYS A 422 -3.02 12.23 -29.53
CA CYS A 422 -1.82 12.92 -30.01
C CYS A 422 -0.67 12.87 -28.99
N LEU A 423 -0.95 13.19 -27.72
CA LEU A 423 0.05 13.15 -26.66
C LEU A 423 0.55 11.72 -26.38
N CYS A 424 -0.32 10.72 -26.44
CA CYS A 424 0.05 9.31 -26.27
C CYS A 424 1.03 8.87 -27.37
N ILE A 425 0.71 9.17 -28.64
CA ILE A 425 1.60 8.91 -29.77
C ILE A 425 2.93 9.66 -29.60
N SER A 426 2.86 10.95 -29.23
CA SER A 426 4.04 11.78 -28.99
C SER A 426 4.99 11.18 -27.96
N MET A 427 4.45 10.72 -26.84
CA MET A 427 5.20 10.12 -25.74
C MET A 427 5.69 8.71 -26.09
N LEU A 428 5.02 7.98 -26.97
CA LEU A 428 5.44 6.64 -27.39
C LEU A 428 6.75 6.68 -28.17
N TRP A 429 6.93 7.67 -29.06
CA TRP A 429 8.10 7.78 -29.93
C TRP A 429 9.13 8.83 -29.54
N ASN A 430 8.89 9.56 -28.44
CA ASN A 430 9.81 10.58 -27.95
C ASN A 430 11.18 9.96 -27.63
N ASN A 431 12.23 10.44 -28.29
CA ASN A 431 13.60 9.91 -28.19
C ASN A 431 13.71 8.39 -28.42
N PHE A 432 12.80 7.79 -29.20
CA PHE A 432 12.76 6.35 -29.43
C PHE A 432 12.58 6.02 -30.92
N ALA A 433 13.69 5.69 -31.59
CA ALA A 433 13.75 5.56 -33.05
C ALA A 433 12.87 4.42 -33.59
N GLU A 434 12.83 3.28 -32.90
CA GLU A 434 12.02 2.13 -33.29
C GLU A 434 10.52 2.46 -33.31
N ALA A 435 10.05 3.25 -32.34
CA ALA A 435 8.67 3.73 -32.29
C ALA A 435 8.37 4.76 -33.38
N LYS A 436 9.32 5.65 -33.73
CA LYS A 436 9.18 6.56 -34.88
C LYS A 436 9.02 5.78 -36.19
N TRP A 437 9.86 4.76 -36.40
CA TRP A 437 9.74 3.87 -37.56
C TRP A 437 8.41 3.10 -37.59
N MET A 438 7.89 2.67 -36.44
CA MET A 438 6.54 2.10 -36.37
C MET A 438 5.48 3.12 -36.78
N GLY A 439 5.59 4.37 -36.30
CA GLY A 439 4.71 5.47 -36.71
C GLY A 439 4.70 5.70 -38.23
N ILE A 440 5.85 5.63 -38.89
CA ILE A 440 5.95 5.72 -40.36
C ILE A 440 5.17 4.57 -41.02
N ARG A 441 5.33 3.33 -40.54
CA ARG A 441 4.61 2.17 -41.08
C ARG A 441 3.09 2.29 -40.93
N CYS A 442 2.62 2.91 -39.84
CA CYS A 442 1.20 3.21 -39.60
C CYS A 442 0.72 4.50 -40.29
N SER A 443 1.56 5.18 -41.08
CA SER A 443 1.24 6.48 -41.69
C SER A 443 0.78 7.55 -40.67
N ALA A 444 1.27 7.46 -39.43
CA ALA A 444 0.87 8.33 -38.32
C ALA A 444 1.17 9.83 -38.57
N PRO A 445 2.34 10.22 -39.13
CA PRO A 445 2.65 11.65 -39.35
C PRO A 445 1.66 12.32 -40.30
N ALA A 446 1.31 11.66 -41.41
CA ALA A 446 0.34 12.19 -42.38
C ALA A 446 -1.05 12.36 -41.76
N ARG A 447 -1.51 11.37 -41.00
CA ARG A 447 -2.81 11.42 -40.31
C ARG A 447 -2.85 12.48 -39.20
N LEU A 448 -1.74 12.72 -38.52
CA LEU A 448 -1.63 13.82 -37.55
C LEU A 448 -1.76 15.19 -38.24
N CYS A 449 -1.19 15.37 -39.43
CA CYS A 449 -1.32 16.63 -40.19
C CYS A 449 -2.77 16.98 -40.57
N GLU A 450 -3.70 16.01 -40.59
CA GLU A 450 -5.13 16.28 -40.82
C GLU A 450 -5.72 17.17 -39.69
N LEU A 451 -5.11 17.17 -38.50
CA LEU A 451 -5.55 17.97 -37.35
C LEU A 451 -5.02 19.41 -37.36
N THR A 452 -4.27 19.83 -38.38
CA THR A 452 -3.78 21.22 -38.53
C THR A 452 -4.92 22.24 -38.52
N MET A 453 -6.12 21.82 -38.95
CA MET A 453 -7.33 22.64 -38.97
C MET A 453 -8.37 22.23 -37.92
N ASP A 454 -7.99 21.44 -36.91
CA ASP A 454 -8.92 21.06 -35.82
C ASP A 454 -9.48 22.33 -35.14
N PRO A 455 -10.79 22.43 -34.87
CA PRO A 455 -11.38 23.63 -34.26
C PRO A 455 -10.82 23.93 -32.87
N VAL A 456 -10.32 22.93 -32.13
CA VAL A 456 -9.85 23.06 -30.76
C VAL A 456 -8.33 23.32 -30.73
N PRO A 457 -7.87 24.48 -30.21
CA PRO A 457 -6.45 24.83 -30.23
C PRO A 457 -5.57 23.89 -29.41
N GLU A 458 -6.08 23.28 -28.34
CA GLU A 458 -5.37 22.30 -27.53
C GLU A 458 -5.08 21.00 -28.31
N VAL A 459 -5.97 20.59 -29.20
CA VAL A 459 -5.75 19.43 -30.10
C VAL A 459 -4.67 19.77 -31.12
N ARG A 460 -4.74 20.97 -31.72
CA ARG A 460 -3.70 21.46 -32.64
C ARG A 460 -2.32 21.53 -31.98
N ALA A 461 -2.25 22.04 -30.75
CA ALA A 461 -1.00 22.11 -29.99
C ALA A 461 -0.46 20.71 -29.63
N ALA A 462 -1.33 19.77 -29.20
CA ALA A 462 -0.93 18.40 -28.91
C ALA A 462 -0.42 17.65 -30.15
N MET A 463 -1.05 17.88 -31.31
CA MET A 463 -0.59 17.38 -32.59
C MET A 463 0.80 17.93 -32.94
N LEU A 464 1.01 19.25 -32.81
CA LEU A 464 2.31 19.88 -33.04
C LEU A 464 3.39 19.29 -32.13
N HIS A 465 3.07 19.07 -30.86
CA HIS A 465 3.98 18.41 -29.91
C HIS A 465 4.33 16.98 -30.37
N ALA A 466 3.35 16.22 -30.89
CA ALA A 466 3.57 14.88 -31.43
C ALA A 466 4.50 14.88 -32.65
N LEU A 467 4.30 15.80 -33.59
CA LEU A 467 5.17 15.94 -34.76
C LEU A 467 6.56 16.45 -34.37
N THR A 468 6.66 17.30 -33.35
CA THR A 468 7.95 17.78 -32.83
C THR A 468 8.76 16.65 -32.20
N SER A 469 8.15 15.80 -31.39
CA SER A 469 8.86 14.65 -30.81
C SER A 469 9.19 13.57 -31.84
N PHE A 470 8.54 13.59 -33.00
CA PHE A 470 8.79 12.67 -34.11
C PHE A 470 10.07 13.01 -34.90
N ILE A 471 10.36 14.28 -35.16
CA ILE A 471 11.54 14.72 -35.93
C ILE A 471 12.86 14.28 -35.26
N GLY A 472 13.92 14.10 -36.05
CA GLY A 472 15.26 13.75 -35.54
C GLY A 472 15.46 12.25 -35.43
N ILE A 473 15.15 11.53 -36.51
CA ILE A 473 15.49 10.12 -36.67
C ILE A 473 16.98 10.04 -37.07
N PRO A 474 17.85 9.29 -36.34
CA PRO A 474 19.30 9.28 -36.61
C PRO A 474 19.69 8.79 -38.00
N ASP A 475 18.93 7.84 -38.56
CA ASP A 475 19.18 7.26 -39.88
C ASP A 475 18.37 8.02 -40.94
N LEU A 476 18.99 9.05 -41.52
CA LEU A 476 18.39 9.84 -42.59
C LEU A 476 18.34 9.02 -43.89
N THR A 477 17.25 8.30 -44.08
CA THR A 477 16.89 7.65 -45.35
C THR A 477 16.09 8.60 -46.22
N ASP A 478 16.04 8.37 -47.54
CA ASP A 478 15.22 9.16 -48.47
C ASP A 478 13.74 9.21 -48.04
N GLN A 479 13.23 8.12 -47.45
CA GLN A 479 11.88 8.06 -46.91
C GLN A 479 11.69 8.99 -45.72
N VAL A 480 12.66 9.06 -44.80
CA VAL A 480 12.62 9.96 -43.64
C VAL A 480 12.68 11.42 -44.11
N ALA A 481 13.56 11.73 -45.05
CA ALA A 481 13.69 13.07 -45.60
C ALA A 481 12.38 13.55 -46.27
N GLN A 482 11.73 12.70 -47.06
CA GLN A 482 10.43 13.01 -47.66
C GLN A 482 9.32 13.25 -46.62
N VAL A 483 9.30 12.46 -45.55
CA VAL A 483 8.34 12.66 -44.46
C VAL A 483 8.60 13.99 -43.75
N GLU A 484 9.85 14.29 -43.40
CA GLU A 484 10.21 15.55 -42.72
C GLU A 484 9.91 16.78 -43.60
N GLU A 485 10.16 16.73 -44.92
CA GLU A 485 9.81 17.80 -45.87
C GLU A 485 8.29 18.02 -45.94
N TYR A 486 7.51 16.94 -45.99
CA TYR A 486 6.05 17.01 -45.96
C TYR A 486 5.54 17.65 -44.66
N LEU A 487 6.09 17.22 -43.51
CA LEU A 487 5.73 17.76 -42.20
C LEU A 487 6.05 19.25 -42.09
N ALA A 488 7.23 19.67 -42.56
CA ALA A 488 7.62 21.07 -42.58
C ALA A 488 6.61 21.91 -43.38
N THR A 489 6.22 21.45 -44.57
CA THR A 489 5.25 22.13 -45.43
C THR A 489 3.87 22.25 -44.76
N ALA A 490 3.43 21.19 -44.07
CA ALA A 490 2.14 21.17 -43.39
C ALA A 490 2.09 22.08 -42.15
N ILE A 491 3.22 22.25 -41.43
CA ILE A 491 3.25 22.94 -40.14
C ILE A 491 3.62 24.42 -40.25
N VAL A 492 4.44 24.82 -41.23
CA VAL A 492 4.83 26.24 -41.44
C VAL A 492 3.65 27.23 -41.40
N PRO A 493 2.49 26.95 -42.04
CA PRO A 493 1.32 27.83 -41.96
C PRO A 493 0.79 28.07 -40.52
N MET A 494 1.03 27.13 -39.60
CA MET A 494 0.56 27.22 -38.21
C MET A 494 1.31 28.28 -37.38
N GLY A 495 2.44 28.81 -37.87
CA GLY A 495 3.09 29.98 -37.25
C GLY A 495 2.19 31.22 -37.19
N ASN A 496 1.17 31.27 -38.05
CA ASN A 496 0.15 32.32 -38.08
C ASN A 496 -1.16 31.91 -37.37
N ASP A 497 -1.18 30.82 -36.59
CA ASP A 497 -2.38 30.37 -35.89
C ASP A 497 -2.91 31.45 -34.94
N GLY A 498 -4.24 31.54 -34.77
CA GLY A 498 -4.86 32.52 -33.88
C GLY A 498 -4.52 32.32 -32.39
N SER A 499 -4.24 31.08 -31.97
CA SER A 499 -3.93 30.71 -30.60
C SER A 499 -2.44 30.90 -30.28
N ALA A 500 -2.15 31.60 -29.19
CA ALA A 500 -0.78 31.76 -28.70
C ALA A 500 -0.14 30.41 -28.33
N LEU A 501 -0.90 29.48 -27.75
CA LEU A 501 -0.43 28.13 -27.39
C LEU A 501 0.09 27.37 -28.62
N VAL A 502 -0.65 27.46 -29.73
CA VAL A 502 -0.29 26.78 -30.99
C VAL A 502 0.96 27.43 -31.59
N ARG A 503 1.00 28.76 -31.63
CA ARG A 503 2.17 29.51 -32.13
C ARG A 503 3.45 29.19 -31.34
N GLU A 504 3.37 29.17 -30.00
CA GLU A 504 4.50 28.83 -29.14
C GLU A 504 5.03 27.41 -29.42
N THR A 505 4.12 26.43 -29.55
CA THR A 505 4.49 25.05 -29.88
C THR A 505 5.09 24.91 -31.28
N SER A 506 4.54 25.64 -32.27
CA SER A 506 5.06 25.63 -33.65
C SER A 506 6.45 26.28 -33.77
N GLY A 507 6.75 27.29 -32.95
CA GLY A 507 8.04 28.00 -33.00
C GLY A 507 9.23 27.11 -32.68
N LEU A 508 9.06 26.13 -31.78
CA LEU A 508 10.07 25.12 -31.47
C LEU A 508 10.37 24.21 -32.67
N LEU A 509 9.35 23.87 -33.45
CA LEU A 509 9.49 23.01 -34.62
C LEU A 509 10.09 23.75 -35.82
N ILE A 510 9.62 24.98 -36.07
CA ILE A 510 10.13 25.81 -37.17
C ILE A 510 11.64 26.05 -37.00
N HIS A 511 12.11 26.33 -35.78
CA HIS A 511 13.54 26.48 -35.50
C HIS A 511 14.36 25.19 -35.75
N PHE A 512 13.74 24.02 -35.59
CA PHE A 512 14.39 22.73 -35.85
C PHE A 512 14.40 22.41 -37.35
N CYS A 513 13.31 22.70 -38.07
CA CYS A 513 13.25 22.57 -39.53
C CYS A 513 14.22 23.53 -40.24
N GLU A 514 14.41 24.75 -39.74
CA GLU A 514 15.42 25.70 -40.24
C GLU A 514 16.85 25.13 -40.11
N LYS A 515 17.16 24.46 -38.99
CA LYS A 515 18.47 23.78 -38.82
C LYS A 515 18.68 22.61 -39.76
N ILE A 516 17.63 21.87 -40.11
CA ILE A 516 17.71 20.76 -41.07
C ILE A 516 17.94 21.32 -42.49
N SER A 517 17.24 22.41 -42.86
CA SER A 517 17.41 23.10 -44.13
C SER A 517 18.80 23.70 -44.34
N ASP A 518 19.51 24.08 -43.27
CA ASP A 518 20.89 24.58 -43.34
C ASP A 518 21.95 23.46 -43.43
N SER A 519 21.54 22.20 -43.23
CA SER A 519 22.43 21.02 -43.18
C SER A 519 22.28 20.03 -44.35
N LEU A 520 21.28 20.26 -45.21
CA LEU A 520 21.14 19.70 -46.56
C LEU A 520 21.82 20.64 -47.57
#